data_AF-A0A5J4TXH4-F1
#
_entry.id   AF-A0A5J4TXH4-F1
#
_cell.length_a   1.000
_cell.length_b   1.000
_cell.length_c   1.000
_cell.angle_alpha   90.00
_cell.angle_beta   90.00
_cell.angle_gamma   90.00
#
_symmetry.space_group_name_H-M   'P 1'
#
loop_
_entity.id
_entity.type
_entity.pdbx_description
1 polymer ?
#
loop_
_entity_poly.entity_id
_entity_poly.type
_entity_poly.pdbx_seq_one_letter_code
_entity_poly.pdbx_strand_id
1 'polypeptide(L)'
;MRQQAINIESVPLQKFTIPIIPAFKAGLKEKEKEKEKEKDIIIDQDKEKEKEYGNEEELLNAKFREIAEILNIPLQGKVDDQGRRIAIQAGVAIALIHIFETRDLNQITRAFSQAFYLLIHHSNNEVKLLLYSQQPYKGLLRLFNHHNNLIIEDAISAIKGFLIAGANSTPDSQIHPHFDAMQQHQGIERIYELFKNNQNNNIKTRAALGIGYLFRSREIHDPNMSLEIINYLREHIRDIDAWAKDNIQCAIKYISKNN
;
A
#
# COMPACT_ATOMS: atom_id res chain seq x y z
N MET A 1 26.17 50.64 -41.91
CA MET A 1 25.76 49.50 -41.08
C MET A 1 26.11 48.21 -41.82
N ARG A 2 27.24 47.60 -41.48
CA ARG A 2 27.76 46.37 -42.09
C ARG A 2 27.88 45.31 -41.00
N GLN A 3 27.25 44.16 -41.24
CA GLN A 3 27.41 42.94 -40.44
C GLN A 3 28.83 42.37 -40.68
N GLN A 4 29.51 41.97 -39.60
CA GLN A 4 30.62 41.03 -39.66
C GLN A 4 30.41 39.96 -38.60
N ALA A 5 30.29 38.73 -39.08
CA ALA A 5 30.22 37.51 -38.30
C ALA A 5 31.57 37.23 -37.63
N ILE A 6 31.56 36.87 -36.36
CA ILE A 6 32.75 36.44 -35.63
C ILE A 6 32.81 34.91 -35.73
N ASN A 7 33.82 34.45 -36.46
CA ASN A 7 34.25 33.07 -36.61
C ASN A 7 34.98 32.65 -35.32
N ILE A 8 34.51 31.62 -34.61
CA ILE A 8 35.19 31.10 -33.42
C ILE A 8 35.94 29.84 -33.86
N GLU A 9 37.24 30.00 -34.14
CA GLU A 9 38.16 28.89 -34.33
C GLU A 9 38.46 28.19 -33.00
N SER A 10 38.52 26.86 -33.06
CA SER A 10 38.77 25.92 -31.97
C SER A 10 40.18 26.03 -31.38
N VAL A 11 40.29 26.17 -30.06
CA VAL A 11 41.54 26.04 -29.30
C VAL A 11 41.83 24.55 -29.01
N PRO A 12 43.05 24.02 -29.23
CA PRO A 12 43.35 22.61 -29.01
C PRO A 12 43.60 22.28 -27.53
N LEU A 13 43.02 21.15 -27.06
CA LEU A 13 43.24 20.58 -25.73
C LEU A 13 44.67 20.02 -25.60
N GLN A 14 45.49 20.63 -24.73
CA GLN A 14 46.72 20.02 -24.23
C GLN A 14 46.40 18.80 -23.36
N LYS A 15 46.97 17.65 -23.73
CA LYS A 15 46.88 16.39 -22.99
C LYS A 15 47.69 16.49 -21.70
N PHE A 16 47.03 16.47 -20.55
CA PHE A 16 47.64 16.11 -19.27
C PHE A 16 47.42 14.61 -19.02
N THR A 17 48.47 13.81 -19.19
CA THR A 17 48.54 12.41 -18.74
C THR A 17 49.05 12.37 -17.30
N ILE A 18 48.19 11.94 -16.36
CA ILE A 18 48.58 11.61 -14.97
C ILE A 18 48.97 10.12 -14.94
N PRO A 19 50.09 9.72 -14.29
CA PRO A 19 50.44 8.31 -14.16
C PRO A 19 49.53 7.64 -13.13
N ILE A 20 48.63 6.76 -13.57
CA ILE A 20 47.81 5.92 -12.68
C ILE A 20 48.69 4.80 -12.12
N ILE A 21 48.94 4.87 -10.81
CA ILE A 21 49.77 3.97 -10.00
C ILE A 21 49.16 2.54 -10.00
N PRO A 22 49.98 1.46 -10.13
CA PRO A 22 49.54 0.06 -10.09
C PRO A 22 48.68 -0.34 -8.87
N ALA A 23 48.82 0.36 -7.73
CA ALA A 23 48.05 0.13 -6.52
C ALA A 23 46.54 0.41 -6.66
N PHE A 24 46.13 1.33 -7.55
CA PHE A 24 44.72 1.66 -7.74
C PHE A 24 43.96 0.59 -8.55
N LYS A 25 44.65 -0.09 -9.48
CA LYS A 25 44.10 -1.25 -10.22
C LYS A 25 44.03 -2.52 -9.36
N ALA A 26 44.95 -2.68 -8.40
CA ALA A 26 44.90 -3.79 -7.45
C ALA A 26 43.70 -3.67 -6.50
N GLY A 27 43.46 -2.48 -5.93
CA GLY A 27 42.31 -2.24 -5.05
C GLY A 27 40.94 -2.35 -5.71
N LEU A 28 40.83 -2.11 -7.03
CA LEU A 28 39.60 -2.37 -7.79
C LEU A 28 39.35 -3.87 -7.99
N LYS A 29 40.39 -4.66 -8.30
CA LYS A 29 40.28 -6.12 -8.44
C LYS A 29 40.01 -6.83 -7.11
N GLU A 30 40.54 -6.33 -6.00
CA GLU A 30 40.22 -6.87 -4.66
C GLU A 30 38.77 -6.59 -4.26
N LYS A 31 38.25 -5.37 -4.52
CA LYS A 31 36.84 -5.05 -4.31
C LYS A 31 35.88 -5.81 -5.22
N GLU A 32 36.28 -6.13 -6.45
CA GLU A 32 35.52 -6.98 -7.35
C GLU A 32 35.50 -8.44 -6.86
N LYS A 33 36.64 -8.96 -6.38
CA LYS A 33 36.72 -10.30 -5.76
C LYS A 33 35.98 -10.40 -4.43
N GLU A 34 35.96 -9.35 -3.61
CA GLU A 34 35.14 -9.28 -2.41
C GLU A 34 33.66 -9.30 -2.75
N LYS A 35 33.22 -8.52 -3.77
CA LYS A 35 31.84 -8.56 -4.26
C LYS A 35 31.44 -9.90 -4.88
N GLU A 36 32.35 -10.59 -5.57
CA GLU A 36 32.12 -11.94 -6.08
C GLU A 36 32.00 -12.96 -4.94
N LYS A 37 32.90 -12.91 -3.95
CA LYS A 37 32.81 -13.75 -2.76
C LYS A 37 31.53 -13.49 -1.95
N GLU A 38 31.12 -12.23 -1.83
CA GLU A 38 29.90 -11.86 -1.12
C GLU A 38 28.65 -12.35 -1.88
N LYS A 39 28.67 -12.32 -3.22
CA LYS A 39 27.63 -12.96 -4.06
C LYS A 39 27.61 -14.48 -3.91
N ASP A 40 28.76 -15.14 -3.91
CA ASP A 40 28.85 -16.59 -3.76
C ASP A 40 28.35 -17.04 -2.38
N ILE A 41 28.67 -16.30 -1.31
CA ILE A 41 28.16 -16.54 0.04
C ILE A 41 26.64 -16.36 0.11
N ILE A 42 26.08 -15.34 -0.55
CA ILE A 42 24.62 -15.13 -0.61
C ILE A 42 23.94 -16.27 -1.37
N ILE A 43 24.52 -16.71 -2.50
CA ILE A 43 24.01 -17.81 -3.31
C ILE A 43 24.04 -19.14 -2.53
N ASP A 44 25.09 -19.41 -1.78
CA ASP A 44 25.19 -20.64 -0.98
C ASP A 44 24.26 -20.61 0.25
N GLN A 45 24.04 -19.44 0.86
CA GLN A 45 23.03 -19.26 1.91
C GLN A 45 21.60 -19.41 1.38
N ASP A 46 21.31 -18.93 0.18
CA ASP A 46 20.00 -19.12 -0.46
C ASP A 46 19.75 -20.59 -0.83
N LYS A 47 20.79 -21.32 -1.30
CA LYS A 47 20.74 -22.77 -1.58
C LYS A 47 20.62 -23.64 -0.33
N GLU A 48 21.20 -23.22 0.80
CA GLU A 48 21.03 -23.92 2.08
C GLU A 48 19.62 -23.69 2.68
N LYS A 49 19.03 -22.51 2.48
CA LYS A 49 17.64 -22.21 2.89
C LYS A 49 16.59 -22.93 2.03
N GLU A 50 16.89 -23.20 0.76
CA GLU A 50 16.07 -24.07 -0.10
C GLU A 50 16.03 -25.54 0.38
N LYS A 51 16.99 -25.99 1.18
CA LYS A 51 16.99 -27.35 1.75
C LYS A 51 16.16 -27.52 3.01
N GLU A 52 15.71 -26.42 3.63
CA GLU A 52 14.96 -26.44 4.90
C GLU A 52 13.43 -26.28 4.70
N TYR A 53 12.98 -25.80 3.53
CA TYR A 53 11.57 -25.60 3.20
C TYR A 53 11.25 -26.29 1.86
N GLY A 54 10.29 -27.21 1.85
CA GLY A 54 10.07 -28.21 0.81
C GLY A 54 9.57 -27.71 -0.55
N ASN A 55 9.35 -26.40 -0.74
CA ASN A 55 9.10 -25.75 -2.04
C ASN A 55 9.16 -24.20 -1.93
N GLU A 56 9.19 -23.50 -3.07
CA GLU A 56 9.21 -22.02 -3.15
C GLU A 56 8.07 -21.34 -2.37
N GLU A 57 6.91 -21.97 -2.29
CA GLU A 57 5.76 -21.46 -1.54
C GLU A 57 5.99 -21.53 -0.03
N GLU A 58 6.59 -22.60 0.49
CA GLU A 58 6.98 -22.72 1.89
C GLU A 58 8.07 -21.71 2.27
N LEU A 59 9.06 -21.49 1.39
CA LEU A 59 10.09 -20.47 1.57
C LEU A 59 9.50 -19.06 1.56
N LEU A 60 8.58 -18.77 0.64
CA LEU A 60 7.89 -17.48 0.58
C LEU A 60 7.03 -17.26 1.84
N ASN A 61 6.30 -18.29 2.29
CA ASN A 61 5.50 -18.26 3.50
C ASN A 61 6.35 -18.14 4.78
N ALA A 62 7.57 -18.69 4.78
CA ALA A 62 8.56 -18.51 5.85
C ALA A 62 9.10 -17.07 5.85
N LYS A 63 9.48 -16.53 4.69
CA LYS A 63 9.89 -15.12 4.54
C LYS A 63 8.78 -14.15 4.97
N PHE A 64 7.51 -14.44 4.64
CA PHE A 64 6.39 -13.62 5.11
C PHE A 64 6.10 -13.78 6.60
N ARG A 65 6.33 -14.95 7.18
CA ARG A 65 6.27 -15.14 8.64
C ARG A 65 7.38 -14.37 9.33
N GLU A 66 8.60 -14.41 8.81
CA GLU A 66 9.75 -13.64 9.29
C GLU A 66 9.49 -12.14 9.17
N ILE A 67 8.97 -11.66 8.03
CA ILE A 67 8.52 -10.27 7.87
C ILE A 67 7.39 -9.96 8.86
N ALA A 68 6.40 -10.83 9.01
CA ALA A 68 5.32 -10.64 9.96
C ALA A 68 5.85 -10.58 11.39
N GLU A 69 6.81 -11.40 11.79
CA GLU A 69 7.47 -11.42 13.10
C GLU A 69 8.34 -10.17 13.32
N ILE A 70 9.11 -9.76 12.31
CA ILE A 70 9.86 -8.49 12.26
C ILE A 70 8.91 -7.29 12.35
N LEU A 71 7.69 -7.38 11.84
CA LEU A 71 6.66 -6.34 11.97
C LEU A 71 5.89 -6.46 13.31
N ASN A 72 5.70 -7.67 13.85
CA ASN A 72 4.88 -7.94 15.04
C ASN A 72 5.55 -7.43 16.32
N ILE A 73 6.87 -7.58 16.44
CA ILE A 73 7.62 -7.21 17.66
C ILE A 73 7.82 -5.68 17.80
N PRO A 74 8.03 -4.89 16.72
CA PRO A 74 8.13 -3.43 16.80
C PRO A 74 6.81 -2.67 16.54
N LEU A 75 5.85 -3.18 15.76
CA LEU A 75 4.69 -2.38 15.31
C LEU A 75 3.39 -2.61 16.09
N GLN A 76 3.28 -3.67 16.90
CA GLN A 76 2.07 -3.89 17.69
C GLN A 76 1.94 -2.79 18.77
N GLY A 77 1.02 -1.85 18.54
CA GLY A 77 0.77 -0.72 19.45
C GLY A 77 1.77 0.44 19.35
N LYS A 78 2.66 0.49 18.34
CA LYS A 78 3.65 1.57 18.16
C LYS A 78 3.49 2.32 16.82
N VAL A 79 3.67 3.63 16.88
CA VAL A 79 3.78 4.51 15.72
C VAL A 79 5.23 4.44 15.22
N ASP A 80 5.51 3.53 14.28
CA ASP A 80 6.81 3.43 13.60
C ASP A 80 6.62 3.51 12.08
N ASP A 81 6.45 4.73 11.61
CA ASP A 81 6.34 5.02 10.18
C ASP A 81 7.66 4.77 9.44
N GLN A 82 8.82 4.81 10.12
CA GLN A 82 10.11 4.54 9.50
C GLN A 82 10.24 3.06 9.13
N GLY A 83 9.96 2.15 10.06
CA GLY A 83 9.96 0.71 9.81
C GLY A 83 8.97 0.32 8.69
N ARG A 84 7.77 0.92 8.69
CA ARG A 84 6.80 0.70 7.60
C ARG A 84 7.31 1.18 6.24
N ARG A 85 7.98 2.34 6.17
CA ARG A 85 8.61 2.80 4.92
C ARG A 85 9.68 1.85 4.43
N ILE A 86 10.54 1.37 5.32
CA ILE A 86 11.60 0.39 4.99
C ILE A 86 10.98 -0.90 4.45
N ALA A 87 9.94 -1.43 5.10
CA ALA A 87 9.25 -2.64 4.63
C ALA A 87 8.62 -2.45 3.24
N ILE A 88 7.99 -1.29 2.98
CA ILE A 88 7.43 -0.98 1.66
C ILE A 88 8.55 -0.90 0.60
N GLN A 89 9.66 -0.20 0.91
CA GLN A 89 10.81 -0.07 0.02
C GLN A 89 11.52 -1.40 -0.26
N ALA A 90 11.50 -2.32 0.71
CA ALA A 90 12.02 -3.67 0.57
C ALA A 90 11.12 -4.61 -0.26
N GLY A 91 9.96 -4.14 -0.73
CA GLY A 91 9.07 -4.92 -1.60
C GLY A 91 8.07 -5.82 -0.87
N VAL A 92 7.91 -5.67 0.45
CA VAL A 92 6.93 -6.47 1.22
C VAL A 92 5.51 -6.24 0.69
N ALA A 93 5.14 -4.97 0.49
CA ALA A 93 3.80 -4.59 0.03
C ALA A 93 3.47 -5.18 -1.34
N ILE A 94 4.37 -5.04 -2.32
CA ILE A 94 4.12 -5.52 -3.69
C ILE A 94 4.03 -7.05 -3.73
N ALA A 95 4.80 -7.75 -2.90
CA ALA A 95 4.74 -9.20 -2.82
C ALA A 95 3.43 -9.70 -2.18
N LEU A 96 2.92 -9.03 -1.13
CA LEU A 96 1.59 -9.32 -0.57
C LEU A 96 0.46 -9.03 -1.56
N ILE A 97 0.53 -7.90 -2.27
CA ILE A 97 -0.44 -7.56 -3.32
C ILE A 97 -0.46 -8.62 -4.40
N HIS A 98 0.71 -9.08 -4.85
CA HIS A 98 0.81 -10.16 -5.83
C HIS A 98 0.11 -11.43 -5.34
N ILE A 99 0.34 -11.86 -4.08
CA ILE A 99 -0.38 -13.00 -3.48
C ILE A 99 -1.90 -12.78 -3.52
N PHE A 100 -2.38 -11.61 -3.13
CA PHE A 100 -3.80 -11.31 -3.12
C PHE A 100 -4.42 -11.37 -4.51
N GLU A 101 -3.66 -11.07 -5.56
CA GLU A 101 -4.13 -11.09 -6.94
C GLU A 101 -4.07 -12.48 -7.59
N THR A 102 -3.06 -13.29 -7.29
CA THR A 102 -2.73 -14.49 -8.09
C THR A 102 -2.98 -15.82 -7.37
N ARG A 103 -2.82 -15.89 -6.04
CA ARG A 103 -2.97 -17.14 -5.28
C ARG A 103 -4.44 -17.54 -5.16
N ASP A 104 -4.74 -18.83 -5.16
CA ASP A 104 -6.11 -19.31 -4.90
C ASP A 104 -6.65 -18.71 -3.60
N LEU A 105 -7.91 -18.24 -3.62
CA LEU A 105 -8.48 -17.53 -2.47
C LEU A 105 -8.42 -18.36 -1.19
N ASN A 106 -8.64 -19.68 -1.27
CA ASN A 106 -8.66 -20.56 -0.09
C ASN A 106 -7.27 -20.80 0.50
N GLN A 107 -6.21 -20.51 -0.26
CA GLN A 107 -4.82 -20.61 0.20
C GLN A 107 -4.31 -19.29 0.83
N ILE A 108 -5.10 -18.21 0.76
CA ILE A 108 -4.75 -16.94 1.39
C ILE A 108 -5.13 -17.02 2.87
N THR A 109 -4.14 -17.30 3.71
CA THR A 109 -4.33 -17.29 5.16
C THR A 109 -4.40 -15.85 5.70
N ARG A 110 -4.99 -15.70 6.90
CA ARG A 110 -5.05 -14.41 7.60
C ARG A 110 -3.67 -13.79 7.84
N ALA A 111 -2.60 -14.59 7.91
CA ALA A 111 -1.26 -14.07 8.11
C ALA A 111 -0.88 -13.05 7.01
N PHE A 112 -1.26 -13.28 5.75
CA PHE A 112 -0.96 -12.35 4.66
C PHE A 112 -1.77 -11.06 4.77
N SER A 113 -3.09 -11.16 5.01
CA SER A 113 -3.96 -9.98 5.14
C SER A 113 -3.58 -9.14 6.35
N GLN A 114 -3.25 -9.79 7.47
CA GLN A 114 -2.81 -9.13 8.68
C GLN A 114 -1.46 -8.45 8.50
N ALA A 115 -0.50 -9.07 7.81
CA ALA A 115 0.78 -8.43 7.50
C ALA A 115 0.58 -7.14 6.69
N PHE A 116 -0.29 -7.17 5.68
CA PHE A 116 -0.62 -5.97 4.92
C PHE A 116 -1.33 -4.91 5.79
N TYR A 117 -2.26 -5.34 6.66
CA TYR A 117 -2.94 -4.45 7.60
C TYR A 117 -1.97 -3.79 8.59
N LEU A 118 -0.89 -4.45 9.01
CA LEU A 118 0.11 -3.85 9.90
C LEU A 118 0.92 -2.73 9.21
N LEU A 119 1.08 -2.78 7.89
CA LEU A 119 1.72 -1.70 7.12
C LEU A 119 0.85 -0.42 7.08
N ILE A 120 -0.45 -0.54 7.31
CA ILE A 120 -1.38 0.59 7.24
C ILE A 120 -1.89 1.05 8.61
N HIS A 121 -2.12 0.14 9.55
CA HIS A 121 -2.66 0.45 10.86
C HIS A 121 -1.66 1.27 11.69
N HIS A 122 -2.16 2.32 12.35
CA HIS A 122 -1.35 3.34 13.08
C HIS A 122 -0.24 4.02 12.26
N SER A 123 -0.30 3.96 10.92
CA SER A 123 0.60 4.72 10.07
C SER A 123 0.05 6.12 9.76
N ASN A 124 0.95 7.06 9.47
CA ASN A 124 0.57 8.40 9.03
C ASN A 124 0.05 8.42 7.57
N ASN A 125 -0.39 9.59 7.10
CA ASN A 125 -0.94 9.71 5.74
C ASN A 125 0.12 9.51 4.67
N GLU A 126 1.37 9.92 4.89
CA GLU A 126 2.46 9.76 3.93
C GLU A 126 2.78 8.29 3.65
N VAL A 127 2.82 7.44 4.69
CA VAL A 127 3.04 6.00 4.54
C VAL A 127 1.86 5.33 3.83
N LYS A 128 0.62 5.73 4.13
CA LYS A 128 -0.57 5.22 3.43
C LYS A 128 -0.57 5.57 1.95
N LEU A 129 -0.19 6.81 1.60
CA LEU A 129 -0.08 7.25 0.22
C LEU A 129 1.08 6.55 -0.51
N LEU A 130 2.21 6.32 0.16
CA LEU A 130 3.31 5.51 -0.35
C LEU A 130 2.86 4.07 -0.62
N LEU A 131 2.14 3.44 0.31
CA LEU A 131 1.62 2.09 0.14
C LEU A 131 0.57 2.03 -0.99
N TYR A 132 -0.29 3.04 -1.11
CA TYR A 132 -1.24 3.16 -2.21
C TYR A 132 -0.56 3.24 -3.58
N SER A 133 0.62 3.86 -3.69
CA SER A 133 1.38 3.91 -4.96
C SER A 133 1.74 2.53 -5.53
N GLN A 134 1.67 1.48 -4.71
CA GLN A 134 1.86 0.08 -5.12
C GLN A 134 0.61 -0.54 -5.78
N GLN A 135 -0.44 0.25 -6.01
CA GLN A 135 -1.70 -0.16 -6.66
C GLN A 135 -2.42 -1.35 -5.98
N PRO A 136 -2.72 -1.27 -4.67
CA PRO A 136 -3.19 -2.43 -3.91
C PRO A 136 -4.66 -2.80 -4.15
N TYR A 137 -5.45 -1.96 -4.85
CA TYR A 137 -6.91 -2.11 -4.87
C TYR A 137 -7.39 -3.40 -5.51
N LYS A 138 -6.83 -3.82 -6.65
CA LYS A 138 -7.24 -5.05 -7.32
C LYS A 138 -7.09 -6.27 -6.41
N GLY A 139 -5.92 -6.43 -5.78
CA GLY A 139 -5.67 -7.49 -4.80
C GLY A 139 -6.59 -7.40 -3.57
N LEU A 140 -6.69 -6.23 -2.93
CA LEU A 140 -7.52 -6.07 -1.73
C LEU A 140 -9.02 -6.29 -1.99
N LEU A 141 -9.54 -5.81 -3.12
CA LEU A 141 -10.94 -6.01 -3.50
C LEU A 141 -11.25 -7.48 -3.80
N ARG A 142 -10.26 -8.28 -4.24
CA ARG A 142 -10.44 -9.73 -4.42
C ARG A 142 -10.66 -10.45 -3.09
N LEU A 143 -10.08 -9.96 -2.00
CA LEU A 143 -10.24 -10.55 -0.66
C LEU A 143 -11.65 -10.43 -0.09
N PHE A 144 -12.51 -9.57 -0.64
CA PHE A 144 -13.92 -9.48 -0.19
C PHE A 144 -14.72 -10.76 -0.46
N ASN A 145 -14.25 -11.61 -1.37
CA ASN A 145 -14.86 -12.91 -1.67
C ASN A 145 -14.32 -14.05 -0.79
N HIS A 146 -13.52 -13.74 0.23
CA HIS A 146 -12.94 -14.74 1.12
C HIS A 146 -13.97 -15.20 2.17
N HIS A 147 -14.00 -16.50 2.51
CA HIS A 147 -14.98 -17.02 3.49
C HIS A 147 -14.71 -16.57 4.94
N ASN A 148 -13.46 -16.21 5.25
CA ASN A 148 -13.02 -15.75 6.57
C ASN A 148 -13.21 -14.24 6.72
N ASN A 149 -14.15 -13.84 7.58
CA ASN A 149 -14.44 -12.44 7.89
C ASN A 149 -13.23 -11.64 8.40
N LEU A 150 -12.25 -12.27 9.05
CA LEU A 150 -11.05 -11.54 9.51
C LEU A 150 -10.19 -11.06 8.33
N ILE A 151 -10.11 -11.84 7.25
CA ILE A 151 -9.39 -11.47 6.03
C ILE A 151 -10.12 -10.33 5.31
N ILE A 152 -11.45 -10.43 5.25
CA ILE A 152 -12.29 -9.37 4.69
C ILE A 152 -12.13 -8.09 5.51
N GLU A 153 -12.16 -8.19 6.85
CA GLU A 153 -12.00 -7.05 7.76
C GLU A 153 -10.64 -6.37 7.59
N ASP A 154 -9.54 -7.13 7.49
CA ASP A 154 -8.21 -6.59 7.23
C ASP A 154 -8.18 -5.81 5.89
N ALA A 155 -8.78 -6.37 4.84
CA ALA A 155 -8.81 -5.77 3.51
C ALA A 155 -9.62 -4.46 3.47
N ILE A 156 -10.86 -4.44 4.00
CA ILE A 156 -11.67 -3.22 4.03
C ILE A 156 -11.08 -2.18 4.98
N SER A 157 -10.40 -2.60 6.06
CA SER A 157 -9.67 -1.69 6.93
C SER A 157 -8.53 -1.00 6.19
N ALA A 158 -7.79 -1.74 5.35
CA ALA A 158 -6.74 -1.17 4.51
C ALA A 158 -7.30 -0.18 3.49
N ILE A 159 -8.37 -0.55 2.78
CA ILE A 159 -9.03 0.35 1.82
C ILE A 159 -9.51 1.62 2.52
N LYS A 160 -10.19 1.52 3.67
CA LYS A 160 -10.60 2.69 4.47
C LYS A 160 -9.41 3.58 4.82
N GLY A 161 -8.28 3.00 5.22
CA GLY A 161 -7.07 3.76 5.53
C GLY A 161 -6.57 4.60 4.35
N PHE A 162 -6.57 4.03 3.14
CA PHE A 162 -6.20 4.77 1.92
C PHE A 162 -7.18 5.88 1.60
N LEU A 163 -8.49 5.63 1.74
CA LEU A 163 -9.51 6.65 1.48
C LEU A 163 -9.38 7.83 2.45
N ILE A 164 -9.22 7.57 3.75
CA ILE A 164 -8.98 8.64 4.73
C ILE A 164 -7.70 9.43 4.39
N ALA A 165 -6.60 8.74 4.04
CA ALA A 165 -5.36 9.41 3.69
C ALA A 165 -5.48 10.28 2.42
N GLY A 166 -6.18 9.77 1.39
CA GLY A 166 -6.47 10.52 0.16
C GLY A 166 -7.39 11.72 0.41
N ALA A 167 -8.41 11.56 1.25
CA ALA A 167 -9.25 12.69 1.64
C ALA A 167 -8.45 13.76 2.37
N ASN A 168 -7.56 13.38 3.29
CA ASN A 168 -6.72 14.31 4.02
C ASN A 168 -5.64 15.01 3.17
N SER A 169 -5.31 14.48 1.99
CA SER A 169 -4.27 15.06 1.12
C SER A 169 -4.81 16.08 0.11
N THR A 170 -6.13 16.30 0.07
CA THR A 170 -6.78 17.15 -0.93
C THR A 170 -7.93 17.95 -0.31
N PRO A 171 -8.25 19.16 -0.81
CA PRO A 171 -9.34 19.97 -0.26
C PRO A 171 -10.71 19.28 -0.28
N ASP A 172 -11.53 19.57 0.74
CA ASP A 172 -12.91 19.07 0.91
C ASP A 172 -13.87 19.45 -0.24
N SER A 173 -13.50 20.40 -1.09
CA SER A 173 -14.27 20.84 -2.26
C SER A 173 -13.94 20.05 -3.53
N GLN A 174 -12.92 19.20 -3.50
CA GLN A 174 -12.50 18.38 -4.63
C GLN A 174 -13.04 16.96 -4.50
N ILE A 175 -13.35 16.36 -5.65
CA ILE A 175 -13.68 14.94 -5.77
C ILE A 175 -12.58 14.11 -5.08
N HIS A 176 -12.96 13.01 -4.45
CA HIS A 176 -12.02 12.13 -3.77
C HIS A 176 -10.92 11.63 -4.72
N PRO A 177 -9.61 11.74 -4.39
CA PRO A 177 -8.53 11.43 -5.33
C PRO A 177 -8.44 9.96 -5.74
N HIS A 178 -9.07 9.06 -4.97
CA HIS A 178 -9.10 7.62 -5.26
C HIS A 178 -10.41 7.17 -5.92
N PHE A 179 -11.32 8.09 -6.28
CA PHE A 179 -12.62 7.72 -6.85
C PHE A 179 -12.46 6.92 -8.15
N ASP A 180 -11.72 7.46 -9.11
CA ASP A 180 -11.59 6.84 -10.44
C ASP A 180 -10.84 5.49 -10.37
N ALA A 181 -9.81 5.40 -9.52
CA ALA A 181 -9.08 4.15 -9.28
C ALA A 181 -9.98 3.06 -8.68
N MET A 182 -10.90 3.43 -7.78
CA MET A 182 -11.88 2.49 -7.25
C MET A 182 -12.91 2.10 -8.30
N GLN A 183 -13.42 3.05 -9.09
CA GLN A 183 -14.38 2.79 -10.17
C GLN A 183 -13.80 1.83 -11.22
N GLN A 184 -12.52 1.98 -11.58
CA GLN A 184 -11.84 1.10 -12.54
C GLN A 184 -11.85 -0.38 -12.13
N HIS A 185 -11.92 -0.68 -10.84
CA HIS A 185 -11.93 -2.04 -10.31
C HIS A 185 -13.31 -2.49 -9.79
N GLN A 186 -14.38 -1.78 -10.16
CA GLN A 186 -15.73 -1.99 -9.60
C GLN A 186 -15.75 -1.94 -8.07
N GLY A 187 -14.85 -1.14 -7.50
CA GLY A 187 -14.60 -1.09 -6.07
C GLY A 187 -15.74 -0.45 -5.30
N ILE A 188 -16.47 0.50 -5.90
CA ILE A 188 -17.62 1.16 -5.28
C ILE A 188 -18.74 0.14 -5.10
N GLU A 189 -19.07 -0.60 -6.16
CA GLU A 189 -20.10 -1.62 -6.18
C GLU A 189 -19.77 -2.74 -5.20
N ARG A 190 -18.52 -3.23 -5.21
CA ARG A 190 -18.03 -4.26 -4.27
C ARG A 190 -18.08 -3.83 -2.82
N ILE A 191 -17.72 -2.58 -2.50
CA ILE A 191 -17.83 -2.08 -1.13
C ILE A 191 -19.31 -1.99 -0.71
N TYR A 192 -20.18 -1.53 -1.61
CA TYR A 192 -21.61 -1.43 -1.31
C TYR A 192 -22.25 -2.82 -1.11
N GLU A 193 -21.93 -3.80 -1.96
CA GLU A 193 -22.33 -5.20 -1.77
C GLU A 193 -21.83 -5.75 -0.43
N LEU A 194 -20.58 -5.47 -0.06
CA LEU A 194 -20.02 -5.88 1.22
C LEU A 194 -20.78 -5.25 2.40
N PHE A 195 -21.18 -3.99 2.30
CA PHE A 195 -22.03 -3.31 3.27
C PHE A 195 -23.41 -3.97 3.39
N LYS A 196 -24.03 -4.35 2.27
CA LYS A 196 -25.38 -4.96 2.24
C LYS A 196 -25.40 -6.37 2.80
N ASN A 197 -24.41 -7.18 2.44
CA ASN A 197 -24.49 -8.64 2.60
C ASN A 197 -23.75 -9.16 3.84
N ASN A 198 -22.79 -8.41 4.38
CA ASN A 198 -22.03 -8.86 5.54
C ASN A 198 -22.81 -8.63 6.85
N GLN A 199 -22.70 -9.56 7.80
CA GLN A 199 -23.36 -9.47 9.11
C GLN A 199 -22.43 -8.90 10.20
N ASN A 200 -21.13 -8.77 9.92
CA ASN A 200 -20.16 -8.23 10.86
C ASN A 200 -20.21 -6.69 10.86
N ASN A 201 -20.59 -6.09 11.99
CA ASN A 201 -20.72 -4.64 12.15
C ASN A 201 -19.43 -3.86 11.88
N ASN A 202 -18.26 -4.44 12.21
CA ASN A 202 -16.97 -3.81 11.93
C ASN A 202 -16.72 -3.68 10.43
N ILE A 203 -17.06 -4.71 9.66
CA ILE A 203 -16.94 -4.73 8.20
C ILE A 203 -17.94 -3.76 7.59
N LYS A 204 -19.22 -3.83 7.99
CA LYS A 204 -20.28 -2.93 7.50
C LYS A 204 -19.95 -1.46 7.74
N THR A 205 -19.51 -1.12 8.96
CA THR A 205 -19.14 0.27 9.31
C THR A 205 -17.98 0.76 8.46
N ARG A 206 -16.95 -0.06 8.24
CA ARG A 206 -15.82 0.32 7.38
C ARG A 206 -16.22 0.44 5.91
N ALA A 207 -17.12 -0.42 5.43
CA ALA A 207 -17.66 -0.32 4.07
C ALA A 207 -18.50 0.95 3.88
N ALA A 208 -19.41 1.25 4.80
CA ALA A 208 -20.22 2.47 4.81
C ALA A 208 -19.34 3.73 4.84
N LEU A 209 -18.30 3.75 5.68
CA LEU A 209 -17.30 4.82 5.67
C LEU A 209 -16.60 4.92 4.31
N GLY A 210 -16.18 3.80 3.73
CA GLY A 210 -15.52 3.77 2.42
C GLY A 210 -16.35 4.46 1.33
N ILE A 211 -17.64 4.13 1.24
CA ILE A 211 -18.55 4.80 0.29
C ILE A 211 -18.67 6.29 0.60
N GLY A 212 -18.91 6.67 1.87
CA GLY A 212 -19.07 8.08 2.23
C GLY A 212 -17.85 8.95 1.92
N TYR A 213 -16.65 8.40 2.10
CA TYR A 213 -15.40 9.08 1.71
C TYR A 213 -15.23 9.16 0.19
N LEU A 214 -15.54 8.10 -0.56
CA LEU A 214 -15.44 8.10 -2.01
C LEU A 214 -16.33 9.17 -2.65
N PHE A 215 -17.56 9.32 -2.16
CA PHE A 215 -18.51 10.30 -2.66
C PHE A 215 -18.34 11.70 -2.07
N ARG A 216 -17.14 12.05 -1.58
CA ARG A 216 -16.82 13.45 -1.27
C ARG A 216 -16.91 14.31 -2.55
N SER A 217 -17.64 15.42 -2.44
CA SER A 217 -17.89 16.38 -3.54
C SER A 217 -18.42 15.74 -4.82
N ARG A 218 -19.19 14.65 -4.67
CA ARG A 218 -19.81 13.90 -5.76
C ARG A 218 -21.15 13.32 -5.33
N GLU A 219 -22.16 13.46 -6.17
CA GLU A 219 -23.51 12.92 -5.93
C GLU A 219 -23.52 11.39 -6.06
N ILE A 220 -24.30 10.72 -5.18
CA ILE A 220 -24.67 9.32 -5.34
C ILE A 220 -25.98 9.27 -6.12
N HIS A 221 -25.93 8.86 -7.38
CA HIS A 221 -27.13 8.80 -8.23
C HIS A 221 -28.17 7.76 -7.78
N ASP A 222 -27.78 6.75 -7.00
CA ASP A 222 -28.73 5.82 -6.37
C ASP A 222 -29.20 6.38 -5.00
N PRO A 223 -30.43 6.91 -4.91
CA PRO A 223 -30.94 7.47 -3.67
C PRO A 223 -31.10 6.44 -2.55
N ASN A 224 -31.26 5.14 -2.89
CA ASN A 224 -31.35 4.10 -1.86
C ASN A 224 -29.99 3.87 -1.22
N MET A 225 -28.92 3.81 -2.01
CA MET A 225 -27.55 3.67 -1.51
C MET A 225 -27.21 4.79 -0.51
N SER A 226 -27.49 6.05 -0.86
CA SER A 226 -27.17 7.18 0.01
C SER A 226 -27.97 7.16 1.33
N LEU A 227 -29.27 6.86 1.25
CA LEU A 227 -30.14 6.77 2.43
C LEU A 227 -29.75 5.64 3.37
N GLU A 228 -29.50 4.45 2.84
CA GLU A 228 -29.12 3.27 3.63
C GLU A 228 -27.81 3.48 4.39
N ILE A 229 -26.81 4.06 3.73
CA ILE A 229 -25.51 4.34 4.35
C ILE A 229 -25.65 5.40 5.44
N ILE A 230 -26.34 6.50 5.17
CA ILE A 230 -26.53 7.57 6.16
C ILE A 230 -27.27 7.04 7.39
N ASN A 231 -28.35 6.28 7.21
CA ASN A 231 -29.13 5.75 8.32
C ASN A 231 -28.30 4.78 9.17
N TYR A 232 -27.59 3.84 8.52
CA TYR A 232 -26.72 2.91 9.22
C TYR A 232 -25.64 3.63 10.04
N LEU A 233 -24.95 4.60 9.44
CA LEU A 233 -23.91 5.38 10.09
C LEU A 233 -24.44 6.20 11.28
N ARG A 234 -25.64 6.77 11.19
CA ARG A 234 -26.28 7.52 12.29
C ARG A 234 -26.67 6.63 13.46
N GLU A 235 -27.06 5.39 13.22
CA GLU A 235 -27.39 4.43 14.28
C GLU A 235 -26.13 4.01 15.03
N HIS A 236 -25.03 3.76 14.32
CA HIS A 236 -23.80 3.19 14.89
C HIS A 236 -22.80 4.24 15.43
N ILE A 237 -23.09 5.54 15.29
CA ILE A 237 -22.23 6.62 15.79
C ILE A 237 -22.22 6.75 17.33
N ARG A 238 -23.23 6.19 18.01
CA ARG A 238 -23.45 6.41 19.46
C ARG A 238 -22.53 5.56 20.33
N ASP A 239 -22.09 4.42 19.82
CA ASP A 239 -21.43 3.37 20.60
C ASP A 239 -19.94 3.19 20.27
N ILE A 240 -19.31 4.18 19.63
CA ILE A 240 -17.93 4.11 19.12
C ILE A 240 -17.03 5.19 19.72
N ASP A 241 -15.72 4.93 19.69
CA ASP A 241 -14.70 5.87 20.14
C ASP A 241 -14.72 7.21 19.35
N ALA A 242 -14.10 8.25 19.93
CA ALA A 242 -14.12 9.60 19.37
C ALA A 242 -13.51 9.70 17.96
N TRP A 243 -12.47 8.91 17.67
CA TRP A 243 -11.83 8.93 16.35
C TRP A 243 -12.75 8.31 15.28
N ALA A 244 -13.40 7.19 15.61
CA ALA A 244 -14.38 6.57 14.73
C ALA A 244 -15.59 7.49 14.52
N LYS A 245 -15.99 8.25 15.55
CA LYS A 245 -17.07 9.23 15.47
C LYS A 245 -16.81 10.34 14.45
N ASP A 246 -15.63 10.95 14.46
CA ASP A 246 -15.27 12.02 13.52
C ASP A 246 -15.31 11.52 12.06
N ASN A 247 -14.80 10.31 11.82
CA ASN A 247 -14.84 9.70 10.49
C ASN A 247 -16.27 9.46 10.00
N ILE A 248 -17.17 9.01 10.89
CA ILE A 248 -18.58 8.85 10.56
C ILE A 248 -19.24 10.19 10.23
N GLN A 249 -18.96 11.24 11.01
CA GLN A 249 -19.51 12.57 10.75
C GLN A 249 -19.05 13.13 9.41
N CYS A 250 -17.77 12.97 9.07
CA CYS A 250 -17.23 13.33 7.76
C CYS A 250 -17.93 12.58 6.63
N ALA A 251 -18.07 11.26 6.74
CA ALA A 251 -18.76 10.44 5.74
C ALA A 251 -20.22 10.88 5.53
N ILE A 252 -20.97 11.11 6.62
CA ILE A 252 -22.36 11.61 6.54
C ILE A 252 -22.41 12.99 5.87
N LYS A 253 -21.51 13.91 6.25
CA LYS A 253 -21.41 15.25 5.66
C LYS A 253 -21.13 15.18 4.16
N TYR A 254 -20.23 14.30 3.74
CA TYR A 254 -19.86 14.14 2.33
C TYR A 254 -21.03 13.67 1.48
N ILE A 255 -21.80 12.69 1.95
CA ILE A 255 -22.99 12.22 1.22
C ILE A 255 -24.09 13.28 1.26
N SER A 256 -24.38 13.87 2.43
CA SER A 256 -25.53 14.78 2.61
C SER A 256 -25.39 16.10 1.86
N LYS A 257 -24.16 16.55 1.55
CA LYS A 257 -23.91 17.81 0.83
C LYS A 257 -24.12 17.70 -0.68
N ASN A 258 -24.15 16.48 -1.21
CA ASN A 258 -24.22 16.25 -2.66
C ASN A 258 -25.56 15.65 -3.08
N ASN A 259 -26.49 15.48 -2.13
CA ASN A 259 -27.88 15.07 -2.34
C ASN A 259 -28.80 16.29 -2.38
#